data_AF-A0A2E8WCW7-F1
#
_entry.id   AF-A0A2E8WCW7-F1
#
_cell.length_a   1.000
_cell.length_b   1.000
_cell.length_c   1.000
_cell.angle_alpha   90.00
_cell.angle_beta   90.00
_cell.angle_gamma   90.00
#
_symmetry.space_group_name_H-M   'P 1'
#
loop_
_entity.id
_entity.type
_entity.pdbx_description
1 polymer ?
#
loop_
_entity_poly.entity_id
_entity_poly.type
_entity_poly.pdbx_seq_one_letter_code
_entity_poly.pdbx_strand_id
1 'polypeptide(L)'
;MKTVLCFGESKTWGCDPATQDRFPIDIRWTGVVAKTLGSEYRVIEERLNGPTTVWDDPIEGHRNGQTYLPPCLTSHKPIGLATLMLGTNNLKTRFSVPTSDITHGAGQHCDIIDQERYRAR
;
A
#
# COMPACT_ATOMS: atom_id res chain seq x y z
N MET A 1 -17.34 11.20 8.52
CA MET A 1 -16.01 10.58 8.69
C MET A 1 -15.47 10.18 7.32
N LYS A 2 -14.33 10.72 6.88
CA LYS A 2 -13.71 10.46 5.58
C LYS A 2 -12.65 9.37 5.72
N THR A 3 -12.70 8.34 4.88
CA THR A 3 -11.72 7.23 4.92
C THR A 3 -10.50 7.55 4.08
N VAL A 4 -9.31 7.38 4.66
CA VAL A 4 -8.01 7.41 3.98
C VAL A 4 -7.41 6.01 4.03
N LEU A 5 -7.23 5.39 2.88
CA LEU A 5 -6.55 4.10 2.77
C LEU A 5 -5.06 4.32 2.57
N CYS A 6 -4.23 3.76 3.44
CA CYS A 6 -2.78 3.75 3.29
C CYS A 6 -2.32 2.36 2.86
N PHE A 7 -2.09 2.19 1.56
CA PHE A 7 -1.67 0.93 0.96
C PHE A 7 -0.15 0.93 0.73
N GLY A 8 0.54 -0.08 1.23
CA GLY A 8 1.98 -0.19 1.00
C GLY A 8 2.63 -1.43 1.58
N GLU A 9 3.94 -1.32 1.80
CA GLU A 9 4.81 -2.42 2.24
C GLU A 9 5.12 -2.40 3.75
N SER A 10 6.25 -2.99 4.16
CA SER A 10 6.72 -3.01 5.56
C SER A 10 6.80 -1.63 6.21
N LYS A 11 7.09 -0.57 5.46
CA LYS A 11 7.10 0.81 5.97
C LYS A 11 5.69 1.30 6.37
N THR A 12 4.66 0.91 5.62
CA THR A 12 3.25 1.19 5.94
C THR A 12 2.76 0.39 7.13
N TRP A 13 3.25 -0.84 7.30
CA TRP A 13 3.01 -1.61 8.52
C TRP A 13 3.67 -1.00 9.77
N GLY A 14 4.79 -0.30 9.56
CA GLY A 14 5.64 0.25 10.61
C GLY A 14 6.64 -0.78 11.14
N CYS A 15 7.38 -1.44 10.26
CA CYS A 15 8.46 -2.36 10.65
C CYS A 15 9.62 -1.57 11.26
N ASP A 16 9.98 -1.88 12.51
CA ASP A 16 11.17 -1.37 13.17
C ASP A 16 12.42 -2.06 12.60
N PRO A 17 13.39 -1.33 12.00
CA PRO A 17 14.58 -1.96 11.45
C PRO A 17 15.49 -2.60 12.52
N ALA A 18 15.45 -2.14 13.77
CA ALA A 18 16.30 -2.64 14.85
C ALA A 18 15.78 -3.96 15.43
N THR A 19 14.47 -4.07 15.63
CA THR A 19 13.84 -5.23 16.29
C THR A 19 13.12 -6.16 15.32
N GLN A 20 12.80 -5.68 14.11
CA GLN A 20 11.87 -6.31 13.16
C GLN A 20 10.41 -6.41 13.66
N ASP A 21 10.11 -5.79 14.81
CA ASP A 21 8.76 -5.71 15.34
C ASP A 21 7.96 -4.58 14.69
N ARG A 22 6.67 -4.49 15.06
CA ARG A 22 5.81 -3.40 14.63
C ARG A 22 5.93 -2.23 15.59
N PHE A 23 6.21 -1.04 15.08
CA PHE A 23 6.16 0.19 15.84
C PHE A 23 4.78 0.38 16.52
N PRO A 24 4.72 1.05 17.69
CA PRO A 24 3.47 1.52 18.28
C PRO A 24 2.66 2.38 17.30
N ILE A 25 1.35 2.38 17.45
CA ILE A 25 0.43 3.02 16.49
C ILE A 25 0.75 4.51 16.27
N ASP A 26 1.14 5.23 17.31
CA ASP A 26 1.44 6.66 17.31
C ASP A 26 2.82 7.01 16.73
N ILE A 27 3.68 6.01 16.51
CA ILE A 27 5.01 6.16 15.91
C ILE A 27 4.98 5.87 14.40
N ARG A 28 4.07 5.00 13.94
CA ARG A 28 3.89 4.72 12.50
C ARG A 28 3.47 5.98 11.79
N TRP A 29 3.96 6.19 10.57
CA TRP A 29 3.58 7.36 9.78
C TRP A 29 2.07 7.45 9.55
N THR A 30 1.39 6.32 9.40
CA THR A 30 -0.07 6.22 9.28
C THR A 30 -0.81 6.69 10.53
N GLY A 31 -0.30 6.37 11.73
CA GLY A 31 -0.88 6.88 12.98
C GLY A 31 -0.55 8.35 13.24
N VAL A 32 0.63 8.82 12.82
CA VAL A 32 0.96 10.26 12.80
C VAL A 32 0.00 11.02 11.88
N VAL A 33 -0.29 10.48 10.69
CA VAL A 33 -1.30 11.04 9.77
C VAL A 33 -2.69 11.03 10.41
N ALA A 34 -3.10 9.93 11.02
CA ALA A 34 -4.40 9.83 11.71
C ALA A 34 -4.53 10.89 12.82
N LYS A 35 -3.49 11.05 13.65
CA LYS A 35 -3.43 12.06 14.71
C LYS A 35 -3.51 13.49 14.15
N THR A 36 -2.82 13.74 13.05
CA THR A 36 -2.75 15.06 12.41
C THR A 36 -4.08 15.45 11.75
N LEU A 37 -4.74 14.50 11.08
CA LEU A 37 -6.04 14.72 10.43
C LEU A 37 -7.21 14.81 11.43
N GLY A 38 -7.06 14.21 12.61
CA GLY A 38 -8.07 14.24 13.66
C GLY A 38 -9.28 13.36 13.39
N SER A 39 -10.30 13.49 14.25
CA SER A 39 -11.46 12.57 14.32
C SER A 39 -12.39 12.62 13.12
N GLU A 40 -12.24 13.60 12.22
CA GLU A 40 -13.02 13.66 10.99
C GLU A 40 -12.58 12.62 9.96
N TYR A 41 -11.38 12.06 10.13
CA TYR A 41 -10.77 11.10 9.23
C TYR A 41 -10.55 9.74 9.90
N ARG A 42 -10.79 8.68 9.14
CA ARG A 42 -10.43 7.30 9.49
C ARG A 42 -9.28 6.86 8.60
N VAL A 43 -8.12 6.59 9.18
CA VAL A 43 -6.97 6.02 8.46
C VAL A 43 -7.02 4.50 8.54
N ILE A 44 -6.89 3.83 7.39
CA ILE A 44 -6.84 2.36 7.28
C ILE A 44 -5.42 1.99 6.84
N GLU A 45 -4.75 1.15 7.63
CA GLU A 45 -3.40 0.66 7.35
C GLU A 45 -3.49 -0.67 6.61
N GLU A 46 -3.21 -0.68 5.30
CA GLU A 46 -3.18 -1.90 4.50
C GLU A 46 -1.75 -2.22 4.06
N ARG A 47 -1.21 -3.25 4.69
CA ARG A 47 0.10 -3.81 4.35
C ARG A 47 -0.13 -5.01 3.46
N LEU A 48 0.46 -4.97 2.27
CA LEU A 48 0.83 -6.19 1.58
C LEU A 48 2.27 -6.54 2.01
N ASN A 49 2.53 -7.76 2.46
CA ASN A 49 3.90 -8.19 2.75
C ASN A 49 4.67 -8.28 1.44
N GLY A 50 5.93 -7.85 1.42
CA GLY A 50 6.85 -7.90 0.27
C GLY A 50 6.29 -7.47 -1.09
N PRO A 51 5.41 -6.46 -1.18
CA PRO A 51 4.69 -6.21 -2.40
C PRO A 51 5.66 -5.70 -3.43
N THR A 52 5.80 -6.42 -4.54
CA THR A 52 6.19 -5.75 -5.77
C THR A 52 4.96 -4.99 -6.27
N THR A 53 5.16 -4.00 -7.12
CA THR A 53 4.03 -3.38 -7.82
C THR A 53 3.22 -4.46 -8.58
N VAL A 54 3.77 -5.07 -9.63
CA VAL A 54 3.00 -5.97 -10.53
C VAL A 54 3.59 -7.36 -10.75
N TRP A 55 4.71 -7.68 -10.09
CA TRP A 55 5.45 -8.93 -10.26
C TRP A 55 5.16 -9.96 -9.17
N ASP A 56 5.06 -11.22 -9.55
CA ASP A 56 5.04 -12.30 -8.57
C ASP A 56 6.45 -12.54 -8.03
N ASP A 57 6.55 -12.75 -6.71
CA ASP A 57 7.80 -13.15 -6.08
C ASP A 57 7.88 -14.69 -6.07
N PRO A 58 8.79 -15.30 -6.83
CA PRO A 58 8.88 -16.76 -6.92
C PRO A 58 9.40 -17.42 -5.64
N ILE A 59 9.93 -16.63 -4.69
CA ILE A 59 10.47 -17.11 -3.41
C ILE A 59 9.47 -16.86 -2.28
N GLU A 60 8.93 -15.64 -2.19
CA GLU A 60 8.14 -15.23 -1.03
C GLU A 60 6.63 -15.41 -1.20
N GLY A 61 6.11 -15.59 -2.42
CA GLY A 61 4.70 -15.89 -2.73
C GLY A 61 3.68 -14.83 -2.26
N HIS A 62 2.57 -14.66 -2.98
CA HIS A 62 1.47 -13.75 -2.59
C HIS A 62 1.94 -12.30 -2.31
N ARG A 63 2.80 -11.79 -3.20
CA ARG A 63 3.50 -10.50 -3.09
C ARG A 63 3.10 -9.50 -4.17
N ASN A 64 2.04 -9.75 -4.92
CA ASN A 64 1.68 -8.89 -6.04
C ASN A 64 0.66 -7.82 -5.61
N GLY A 65 1.06 -6.55 -5.62
CA GLY A 65 0.20 -5.43 -5.26
C GLY A 65 -1.06 -5.35 -6.12
N GLN A 66 -0.93 -5.64 -7.40
CA GLN A 66 -2.02 -5.55 -8.37
C GLN A 66 -3.14 -6.55 -8.11
N THR A 67 -2.84 -7.73 -7.59
CA THR A 67 -3.85 -8.77 -7.33
C THR A 67 -4.64 -8.48 -6.06
N TYR A 68 -4.01 -7.88 -5.04
CA TYR A 68 -4.65 -7.59 -3.77
C TYR A 68 -5.37 -6.24 -3.72
N LEU A 69 -4.92 -5.25 -4.50
CA LEU A 69 -5.48 -3.90 -4.45
C LEU A 69 -6.99 -3.85 -4.77
N PRO A 70 -7.53 -4.49 -5.83
CA PRO A 70 -8.96 -4.44 -6.13
C PRO A 70 -9.89 -4.97 -5.02
N PRO A 71 -9.68 -6.18 -4.43
CA PRO A 71 -10.50 -6.64 -3.33
C PRO A 71 -10.31 -5.76 -2.08
N CYS A 72 -9.10 -5.28 -1.79
CA CYS A 72 -8.83 -4.35 -0.69
C CYS A 72 -9.65 -3.05 -0.82
N LEU A 73 -9.63 -2.41 -2.00
CA LEU A 73 -10.42 -1.22 -2.28
C LEU A 73 -11.91 -1.48 -2.10
N THR A 74 -12.40 -2.63 -2.59
CA THR A 74 -13.81 -3.01 -2.48
C THR A 74 -14.24 -3.22 -1.02
N SER A 75 -13.42 -3.88 -0.21
CA SER A 75 -13.71 -4.14 1.20
C SER A 75 -13.78 -2.88 2.07
N HIS A 76 -13.10 -1.80 1.67
CA HIS A 76 -13.01 -0.56 2.46
C HIS A 76 -13.84 0.60 1.90
N LYS A 77 -14.66 0.38 0.86
CA LYS A 77 -15.58 1.39 0.31
C LYS A 77 -16.55 1.89 1.41
N PRO A 78 -16.89 3.21 1.44
CA PRO A 78 -16.36 4.28 0.59
C PRO A 78 -14.99 4.79 1.06
N ILE A 79 -14.07 4.98 0.10
CA ILE A 79 -12.73 5.55 0.32
C ILE A 79 -12.71 6.98 -0.24
N GLY A 80 -12.25 7.95 0.56
CA GLY A 80 -12.11 9.34 0.14
C GLY A 80 -10.75 9.65 -0.50
N LEU A 81 -9.71 8.96 -0.06
CA LEU A 81 -8.34 9.06 -0.57
C LEU A 81 -7.63 7.71 -0.40
N ALA A 82 -6.84 7.30 -1.39
CA ALA A 82 -5.90 6.18 -1.27
C ALA A 82 -4.48 6.71 -1.48
N THR A 83 -3.57 6.35 -0.58
CA THR A 83 -2.13 6.64 -0.70
C THR A 83 -1.38 5.36 -1.00
N LEU A 84 -0.47 5.42 -1.98
CA LEU A 84 0.38 4.30 -2.38
C LEU A 84 1.83 4.58 -1.99
N MET A 85 2.45 3.65 -1.27
CA MET A 85 3.89 3.66 -1.01
C MET A 85 4.46 2.26 -1.28
N LEU A 86 4.90 2.06 -2.53
CA LEU A 86 5.37 0.79 -3.08
C LEU A 86 6.64 1.03 -3.91
N GLY A 87 7.34 -0.05 -4.27
CA GLY A 87 8.47 -0.03 -5.20
C GLY A 87 9.81 -0.46 -4.60
N THR A 88 9.98 -0.44 -3.26
CA THR A 88 11.26 -0.81 -2.64
C THR A 88 11.59 -2.28 -2.89
N ASN A 89 10.61 -3.19 -2.78
CA ASN A 89 10.86 -4.62 -3.00
C ASN A 89 11.18 -4.96 -4.45
N ASN A 90 10.72 -4.16 -5.41
CA ASN A 90 11.06 -4.34 -6.82
C ASN A 90 12.57 -4.17 -7.08
N LEU A 91 13.27 -3.42 -6.21
CA LEU A 91 14.72 -3.21 -6.31
C LEU A 91 15.55 -4.41 -5.86
N LYS A 92 14.94 -5.49 -5.34
CA LYS A 92 15.68 -6.72 -5.03
C LYS A 92 16.27 -7.27 -6.33
N THR A 93 17.58 -7.55 -6.32
CA THR A 93 18.35 -7.99 -7.51
C THR A 93 17.69 -9.14 -8.27
N ARG A 94 16.99 -10.04 -7.58
CA ARG A 94 16.29 -11.18 -8.19
C ARG A 94 15.22 -10.80 -9.22
N PHE A 95 14.66 -9.59 -9.15
CA PHE A 95 13.67 -9.13 -10.11
C PHE A 95 14.32 -8.53 -11.37
N SER A 96 15.54 -7.98 -11.26
CA SER A 96 16.28 -7.36 -12.37
C SER A 96 15.42 -6.38 -13.20
N VAL A 97 14.54 -5.62 -12.54
CA VAL A 97 13.62 -4.68 -13.20
C VAL A 97 14.21 -3.26 -13.23
N PRO A 98 14.14 -2.55 -14.36
CA PRO A 98 14.56 -1.15 -14.41
C PRO A 98 13.56 -0.24 -13.69
N THR A 99 14.03 0.90 -13.20
CA THR A 99 13.20 1.88 -12.46
C THR A 99 11.99 2.38 -13.28
N SER A 100 12.11 2.42 -14.60
CA SER A 100 11.00 2.75 -15.52
C SER A 100 9.81 1.83 -15.32
N ASP A 101 10.05 0.53 -15.18
CA ASP A 101 9.01 -0.47 -15.12
C ASP A 101 8.38 -0.46 -13.71
N ILE A 102 9.19 -0.23 -12.68
CA ILE A 102 8.69 -0.04 -11.30
C ILE A 102 7.70 1.13 -11.27
N THR A 103 8.06 2.24 -11.93
CA THR A 103 7.23 3.44 -12.04
C THR A 103 5.95 3.16 -12.83
N HIS A 104 6.05 2.44 -13.95
CA HIS A 104 4.88 2.04 -14.74
C HIS A 104 3.92 1.16 -13.92
N GLY A 105 4.45 0.18 -13.19
CA GLY A 105 3.66 -0.67 -12.31
C GLY A 105 2.97 0.10 -11.18
N ALA A 106 3.62 1.13 -10.63
CA ALA A 106 2.97 2.05 -9.68
C ALA A 106 1.83 2.85 -10.35
N GLY A 107 2.03 3.31 -11.59
CA GLY A 107 0.97 3.94 -12.40
C GLY A 107 -0.25 3.05 -12.58
N GLN A 108 -0.06 1.75 -12.83
CA GLN A 108 -1.16 0.80 -12.94
C GLN A 108 -1.98 0.67 -11.64
N HIS A 109 -1.39 0.93 -10.47
CA HIS A 109 -2.15 0.95 -9.20
C HIS A 109 -3.04 2.19 -9.12
N CYS A 110 -2.58 3.34 -9.61
CA CYS A 110 -3.40 4.54 -9.72
C CYS A 110 -4.59 4.30 -10.65
N ASP A 111 -4.36 3.66 -11.81
CA ASP A 111 -5.43 3.33 -12.75
C ASP A 111 -6.49 2.42 -12.12
N ILE A 112 -6.07 1.42 -11.33
CA ILE A 112 -6.99 0.52 -10.59
C ILE A 112 -7.81 1.32 -9.56
N ILE A 113 -7.18 2.20 -8.80
CA ILE A 113 -7.87 3.04 -7.80
C ILE A 113 -8.94 3.90 -8.48
N ASP A 114 -8.60 4.55 -9.60
CA ASP A 114 -9.54 5.38 -10.34
C ASP A 114 -10.69 4.55 -10.90
N GLN A 115 -10.42 3.40 -11.54
CA GLN A 115 -11.46 2.51 -12.04
C GLN A 115 -12.41 2.04 -10.93
N GLU A 116 -11.89 1.65 -9.77
CA GLU A 116 -12.69 1.18 -8.64
C GLU A 116 -13.51 2.29 -7.98
N ARG A 117 -13.07 3.55 -8.10
CA ARG A 117 -13.84 4.73 -7.68
C ARG A 117 -15.11 4.91 -8.52
N TYR A 118 -15.07 4.58 -9.80
CA TYR A 118 -16.23 4.72 -10.71
C TYR A 118 -17.15 3.49 -10.71
N ARG A 119 -16.64 2.29 -10.41
CA ARG A 119 -17.43 1.04 -10.36
C ARG A 119 -18.40 0.94 -9.17
N ALA A 120 -18.32 1.84 -8.19
CA ALA A 120 -19.14 1.82 -6.99
C ALA A 120 -20.39 2.73 -7.06
N ARG A 121 -20.78 3.16 -8.27
CA ARG A 121 -22.06 3.84 -8.53
C ARG A 121 -23.05 2.89 -9.17
#